data_AF-A0A368X871-F1
#
_entry.id   AF-A0A368X871-F1
#
_cell.length_a   1.000
_cell.length_b   1.000
_cell.length_c   1.000
_cell.angle_alpha   90.00
_cell.angle_beta   90.00
_cell.angle_gamma   90.00
#
_symmetry.space_group_name_H-M   'P 1'
#
loop_
_entity.id
_entity.type
_entity.pdbx_description
1 polymer ?
#
loop_
_entity_poly.entity_id
_entity_poly.type
_entity_poly.pdbx_seq_one_letter_code
_entity_poly.pdbx_strand_id
1 'polypeptide(L)'
;MAWKVDDVTVAELPECGFEVWHDRAVFHFFTGQTERNAYVRAAQRAIKPGGFIIMATFAEDGPTQCSGLPVVRYGEVSLQRELGDQFDLVEHERESHQTPFGTNQEFFYAVFRRRAS
;
A
#
# COMPACT_ATOMS: atom_id res chain seq x y z
N MET A 1 7.34 -7.50 20.81
CA MET A 1 7.29 -7.48 19.34
C MET A 1 7.06 -8.89 18.85
N ALA A 2 6.03 -9.13 18.06
CA ALA A 2 5.70 -10.44 17.50
C ALA A 2 5.88 -10.37 15.98
N TRP A 3 6.48 -11.41 15.39
CA TRP A 3 6.63 -11.55 13.95
C TRP A 3 5.83 -12.77 13.50
N LYS A 4 5.07 -12.61 12.41
CA LYS A 4 4.34 -13.69 11.76
C LYS A 4 4.85 -13.81 10.33
N VAL A 5 5.23 -15.00 9.91
CA VAL A 5 5.54 -15.31 8.51
C VAL A 5 4.25 -15.79 7.87
N ASP A 6 3.75 -15.07 6.88
CA ASP A 6 2.47 -15.37 6.23
C ASP A 6 2.38 -14.70 4.84
N ASP A 7 1.39 -15.10 4.05
CA ASP A 7 0.98 -14.41 2.82
C ASP A 7 -0.23 -13.53 3.13
N VAL A 8 -0.04 -12.22 3.08
CA VAL A 8 -1.07 -11.22 3.42
C VAL A 8 -2.37 -11.35 2.59
N THR A 9 -2.31 -11.97 1.41
CA THR A 9 -3.48 -12.15 0.54
C THR A 9 -4.42 -13.26 1.02
N VAL A 10 -3.93 -14.15 1.90
CA VAL A 10 -4.69 -15.28 2.47
C VAL A 10 -4.57 -15.40 4.00
N ALA A 11 -3.74 -14.57 4.63
CA ALA A 11 -3.46 -14.61 6.05
C ALA A 11 -4.72 -14.42 6.90
N GLU A 12 -4.89 -15.30 7.88
CA GLU A 12 -5.89 -15.09 8.93
C GLU A 12 -5.37 -14.06 9.94
N LEU A 13 -5.91 -12.84 9.82
CA LEU A 13 -5.63 -11.71 10.69
C LEU A 13 -6.83 -11.43 11.61
N PRO A 14 -6.59 -10.90 12.83
CA PRO A 14 -7.67 -10.48 13.71
C PRO A 14 -8.50 -9.39 13.03
N GLU A 15 -9.82 -9.56 13.05
CA GLU A 15 -10.75 -8.56 12.55
C GLU A 15 -10.71 -7.32 13.45
N CYS A 16 -10.59 -6.13 12.85
CA CYS A 16 -10.43 -4.87 13.58
C CYS A 16 -9.31 -4.92 14.64
N GLY A 17 -8.25 -5.69 14.39
CA GLY A 17 -7.14 -5.87 15.31
C GLY A 17 -6.12 -4.73 15.29
N PHE A 18 -6.08 -3.93 14.21
CA PHE A 18 -5.03 -2.95 13.99
C PHE A 18 -5.56 -1.52 13.87
N GLU A 19 -4.90 -0.57 14.51
CA GLU A 19 -5.20 0.86 14.33
C GLU A 19 -4.49 1.45 13.11
N VAL A 20 -3.31 0.89 12.78
CA VAL A 20 -2.48 1.33 11.67
C VAL A 20 -2.01 0.10 10.89
N TRP A 21 -2.14 0.18 9.57
CA TRP A 21 -1.54 -0.72 8.61
C TRP A 21 -0.48 0.03 7.81
N HIS A 22 0.76 -0.45 7.82
CA HIS A 22 1.86 0.24 7.13
C HIS A 22 2.45 -0.69 6.08
N ASP A 23 2.28 -0.30 4.81
CA ASP A 23 2.86 -0.95 3.65
C ASP A 23 4.08 -0.16 3.18
N ARG A 24 5.25 -0.77 3.33
CA ARG A 24 6.49 -0.23 2.80
C ARG A 24 6.93 -1.06 1.60
N ALA A 25 6.26 -0.85 0.47
CA ALA A 25 6.55 -1.40 -0.87
C ALA A 25 5.99 -2.79 -1.20
N VAL A 26 5.22 -3.47 -0.35
CA VAL A 26 4.67 -4.79 -0.70
C VAL A 26 3.60 -4.65 -1.79
N PHE A 27 2.71 -3.67 -1.65
CA PHE A 27 1.56 -3.53 -2.53
C PHE A 27 1.93 -3.36 -4.02
N HIS A 28 3.04 -2.67 -4.31
CA HIS A 28 3.45 -2.43 -5.70
C HIS A 28 3.90 -3.70 -6.44
N PHE A 29 4.13 -4.82 -5.75
CA PHE A 29 4.50 -6.10 -6.37
C PHE A 29 3.27 -6.89 -6.84
N PHE A 30 2.06 -6.56 -6.37
CA PHE A 30 0.83 -7.22 -6.80
C PHE A 30 0.40 -6.72 -8.18
N THR A 31 1.00 -7.29 -9.22
CA THR A 31 0.70 -6.95 -10.62
C THR A 31 -0.65 -7.50 -11.10
N GLY A 32 -1.16 -8.57 -10.47
CA GLY A 32 -2.50 -9.11 -10.75
C GLY A 32 -3.61 -8.41 -9.96
N GLN A 33 -4.76 -8.13 -10.60
CA GLN A 33 -5.91 -7.53 -9.93
C GLN A 33 -6.46 -8.41 -8.78
N THR A 34 -6.38 -9.73 -8.93
CA THR A 34 -6.84 -10.68 -7.89
C THR A 34 -6.07 -10.50 -6.59
N GLU A 35 -4.74 -10.37 -6.66
CA GLU A 35 -3.88 -10.19 -5.50
C GLU A 35 -4.12 -8.83 -4.84
N ARG A 36 -4.23 -7.75 -5.63
CA ARG A 36 -4.58 -6.42 -5.12
C ARG A 36 -5.90 -6.42 -4.39
N ASN A 37 -6.94 -7.03 -4.98
CA ASN A 37 -8.25 -7.13 -4.36
C ASN A 37 -8.20 -7.94 -3.06
N ALA A 38 -7.39 -9.02 -3.01
CA ALA A 38 -7.23 -9.83 -1.81
C ALA A 38 -6.53 -9.05 -0.69
N TYR A 39 -5.45 -8.33 -1.03
CA TYR A 39 -4.75 -7.44 -0.12
C TYR A 39 -5.68 -6.38 0.48
N VAL A 40 -6.43 -5.67 -0.36
CA VAL A 40 -7.33 -4.59 0.09
C VAL A 40 -8.40 -5.14 1.02
N ARG A 41 -8.97 -6.31 0.73
CA ARG A 41 -9.91 -6.99 1.64
C ARG A 41 -9.27 -7.35 2.97
N ALA A 42 -8.05 -7.87 2.97
CA ALA A 42 -7.32 -8.22 4.20
C ALA A 42 -7.08 -6.98 5.06
N ALA A 43 -6.57 -5.90 4.46
CA ALA A 43 -6.37 -4.62 5.14
C ALA A 43 -7.68 -4.05 5.68
N GLN A 44 -8.73 -3.98 4.86
CA GLN A 44 -10.04 -3.47 5.28
C GLN A 44 -10.60 -4.25 6.47
N ARG A 45 -10.53 -5.59 6.45
CA ARG A 45 -11.03 -6.43 7.55
C ARG A 45 -10.20 -6.27 8.83
N ALA A 46 -8.89 -6.15 8.71
CA ALA A 46 -7.97 -6.16 9.83
C ALA A 46 -7.81 -4.80 10.51
N ILE A 47 -7.90 -3.70 9.76
CA ILE A 47 -7.82 -2.32 10.29
C ILE A 47 -9.13 -1.99 11.01
N LYS A 48 -9.11 -1.29 12.14
CA LYS A 48 -10.33 -0.82 12.83
C LYS A 48 -11.09 0.23 12.01
N PRO A 49 -12.43 0.33 12.11
CA PRO A 49 -13.16 1.49 11.61
C PRO A 49 -12.54 2.79 12.16
N GLY A 50 -12.25 3.75 11.29
CA GLY A 50 -11.56 4.99 11.66
C GLY A 50 -10.03 4.88 11.77
N GLY A 51 -9.45 3.68 11.64
CA GLY A 51 -8.00 3.43 11.60
C GLY A 51 -7.37 3.81 10.25
N PHE A 52 -6.07 3.61 10.12
CA PHE A 52 -5.28 4.15 9.01
C PHE A 52 -4.54 3.08 8.21
N ILE A 53 -4.38 3.32 6.92
CA ILE A 53 -3.43 2.63 6.06
C ILE A 53 -2.44 3.63 5.49
N ILE A 54 -1.16 3.33 5.63
CA ILE A 54 -0.04 4.12 5.10
C ILE A 54 0.60 3.29 4.00
N MET A 55 0.63 3.84 2.80
CA MET A 55 1.13 3.17 1.60
C MET A 55 2.37 3.89 1.09
N ALA A 56 3.44 3.14 0.86
CA ALA A 56 4.62 3.62 0.14
C ALA A 56 4.82 2.77 -1.11
N THR A 57 4.65 3.38 -2.28
CA THR A 57 4.80 2.74 -3.58
C THR A 57 5.73 3.56 -4.47
N PHE A 58 6.07 3.06 -5.66
CA PHE A 58 6.67 3.95 -6.65
C PHE A 58 5.62 4.89 -7.23
N ALA A 59 6.04 6.11 -7.50
CA ALA A 59 5.24 7.10 -8.20
C ALA A 59 5.02 6.69 -9.67
N GLU A 60 4.04 7.31 -10.34
CA GLU A 60 3.66 7.03 -11.74
C GLU A 60 4.81 7.14 -12.75
N ASP A 61 5.79 7.99 -12.48
CA ASP A 61 7.03 8.25 -13.22
C ASP A 61 8.26 7.58 -12.57
N GLY A 62 8.07 6.82 -11.49
CA GLY A 62 9.10 6.03 -10.84
C GLY A 62 9.52 4.78 -11.62
N PRO A 63 10.43 3.96 -11.06
CA PRO A 63 10.89 2.72 -11.68
C PRO A 63 9.77 1.74 -12.02
N THR A 64 9.89 1.06 -13.16
CA THR A 64 8.96 -0.01 -13.59
C THR A 64 9.31 -1.38 -13.02
N GLN A 65 10.45 -1.48 -12.30
CA GLN A 65 10.90 -2.70 -11.64
C GLN A 65 11.51 -2.39 -10.27
N CYS A 66 11.35 -3.31 -9.34
CA CYS A 66 12.08 -3.36 -8.08
C CYS A 66 12.72 -4.74 -7.93
N SER A 67 14.02 -4.82 -7.60
CA SER A 67 14.73 -6.10 -7.48
C SER A 67 14.61 -7.02 -8.71
N GLY A 68 14.51 -6.44 -9.91
CA GLY A 68 14.32 -7.16 -11.18
C GLY A 68 12.89 -7.69 -11.41
N LEU A 69 11.95 -7.44 -10.51
CA LEU A 69 10.55 -7.82 -10.64
C LEU A 69 9.71 -6.64 -11.13
N PRO A 70 8.67 -6.89 -11.96
CA PRO A 70 7.75 -5.84 -12.39
C PRO A 70 6.96 -5.32 -11.19
N VAL A 71 6.61 -4.04 -11.25
CA VAL A 71 5.83 -3.35 -10.22
C VAL A 71 4.70 -2.54 -10.87
N VAL A 72 3.66 -2.29 -10.10
CA VAL A 72 2.63 -1.29 -10.43
C VAL A 72 3.02 0.04 -9.79
N ARG A 73 2.89 1.12 -10.56
CA ARG A 73 3.18 2.48 -10.12
C ARG A 73 1.88 3.20 -9.82
N TYR A 74 1.89 4.03 -8.79
CA TYR A 74 0.69 4.69 -8.29
C TYR A 74 0.89 6.18 -8.12
N GLY A 75 -0.23 6.89 -8.22
CA GLY A 75 -0.43 8.23 -7.72
C GLY A 75 -1.74 8.27 -6.96
N GLU A 76 -2.20 9.46 -6.63
CA GLU A 76 -3.41 9.67 -5.83
C GLU A 76 -4.62 8.92 -6.39
N VAL A 77 -4.96 9.19 -7.66
CA VAL A 77 -6.19 8.68 -8.30
C VAL A 77 -6.14 7.16 -8.49
N SER A 78 -4.98 6.63 -8.89
CA SER A 78 -4.83 5.19 -9.14
C SER A 78 -4.82 4.40 -7.85
N LEU A 79 -4.19 4.89 -6.78
CA LEU A 79 -4.18 4.22 -5.49
C LEU A 79 -5.55 4.29 -4.79
N GLN A 80 -6.22 5.43 -4.84
CA GLN A 80 -7.60 5.58 -4.34
C GLN A 80 -8.55 4.60 -5.04
N ARG A 81 -8.37 4.36 -6.34
CA ARG A 81 -9.19 3.40 -7.09
C ARG A 81 -8.99 1.97 -6.60
N GLU A 82 -7.76 1.56 -6.28
CA GLU A 82 -7.50 0.22 -5.76
C GLU A 82 -8.05 0.03 -4.34
N LEU A 83 -7.88 1.03 -3.46
CA LEU A 83 -8.41 0.97 -2.09
C LEU A 83 -9.93 1.05 -2.02
N GLY A 84 -10.56 1.67 -3.03
CA GLY A 84 -12.00 1.80 -3.11
C GLY A 84 -12.57 2.84 -2.15
N ASP A 85 -13.89 2.84 -1.99
CA ASP A 85 -14.62 3.85 -1.21
C ASP A 85 -14.57 3.62 0.31
N GLN A 86 -13.95 2.53 0.77
CA GLN A 86 -13.86 2.21 2.19
C GLN A 86 -12.75 3.01 2.89
N PHE A 87 -11.91 3.67 2.10
CA PHE A 87 -10.77 4.44 2.53
C PHE A 87 -10.84 5.84 1.94
N ASP A 88 -10.76 6.85 2.80
CA ASP A 88 -10.68 8.25 2.40
C ASP A 88 -9.22 8.69 2.47
N LEU A 89 -8.71 9.28 1.40
CA LEU A 89 -7.39 9.89 1.38
C LEU A 89 -7.33 11.03 2.40
N VAL A 90 -6.29 11.03 3.24
CA VAL A 90 -6.03 12.08 4.24
C VAL A 90 -4.91 12.99 3.76
N GLU A 91 -3.81 12.40 3.32
CA GLU A 91 -2.60 13.11 2.91
C GLU A 91 -1.81 12.25 1.93
N HIS A 92 -1.05 12.89 1.05
CA HIS A 92 -0.09 12.23 0.20
C HIS A 92 1.13 13.10 -0.04
N GLU A 93 2.26 12.47 -0.33
CA GLU A 93 3.52 13.12 -0.63
C GLU A 93 4.24 12.37 -1.76
N ARG A 94 5.06 13.12 -2.50
CA ARG A 94 5.97 12.57 -3.50
C ARG A 94 7.39 12.86 -3.05
N GLU A 95 8.22 11.83 -3.06
CA GLU A 95 9.64 11.94 -2.67
C GLU A 95 10.52 11.48 -3.83
N SER A 96 11.50 12.31 -4.19
CA SER A 96 12.56 11.94 -5.12
C SER A 96 13.76 11.44 -4.31
N HIS A 97 13.99 10.12 -4.34
CA HIS A 97 15.12 9.51 -3.64
C HIS A 97 16.29 9.35 -4.59
N GLN A 98 17.41 10.02 -4.29
CA GLN A 98 18.64 9.86 -5.05
C GLN A 98 19.38 8.59 -4.58
N THR A 99 19.56 7.63 -5.47
CA THR A 99 20.30 6.41 -5.18
C THR A 99 21.82 6.69 -5.11
N PRO A 100 22.58 5.83 -4.42
CA PRO A 100 24.05 5.95 -4.38
C PRO A 100 24.73 5.92 -5.76
N PHE A 101 24.06 5.39 -6.79
CA PHE A 101 24.58 5.30 -8.16
C PHE A 101 24.16 6.49 -9.04
N GLY A 102 23.55 7.53 -8.46
CA GLY A 102 23.20 8.77 -9.15
C GLY A 102 21.91 8.71 -9.97
N THR A 103 21.04 7.71 -9.74
CA THR A 103 19.70 7.67 -10.33
C THR A 103 18.66 8.18 -9.33
N ASN A 104 17.54 8.71 -9.83
CA ASN A 104 16.41 9.10 -8.97
C ASN A 104 15.35 8.00 -8.98
N GLN A 105 14.79 7.71 -7.81
CA GLN A 105 13.62 6.88 -7.63
C GLN A 105 12.49 7.74 -7.08
N GLU A 106 11.44 7.90 -7.88
CA GLU A 106 10.25 8.64 -7.46
C GLU A 106 9.31 7.72 -6.67
N PHE A 107 9.04 8.10 -5.43
CA PHE A 107 8.13 7.42 -4.53
C PHE A 107 6.84 8.22 -4.34
N PHE A 108 5.76 7.49 -4.10
CA PHE A 108 4.47 8.04 -3.72
C PHE A 108 4.08 7.48 -2.36
N TYR A 109 3.84 8.38 -1.42
CA TYR A 109 3.38 8.09 -0.07
C TYR A 109 1.96 8.59 0.08
N ALA A 110 1.10 7.80 0.71
CA ALA A 110 -0.26 8.22 1.00
C ALA A 110 -0.77 7.62 2.30
N VAL A 111 -1.50 8.44 3.05
CA VAL A 111 -2.24 8.05 4.25
C VAL A 111 -3.72 8.06 3.90
N PHE A 112 -4.39 6.93 4.10
CA PHE A 112 -5.82 6.84 4.02
C PHE A 112 -6.41 6.45 5.37
N ARG A 113 -7.63 6.91 5.63
CA ARG A 113 -8.40 6.54 6.80
C ARG A 113 -9.52 5.59 6.38
N ARG A 114 -9.61 4.44 7.03
CA ARG A 114 -10.77 3.54 6.89
C ARG A 114 -12.01 4.26 7.43
N ARG A 115 -13.09 4.32 6.66
CA ARG A 115 -14.35 4.92 7.12
C ARG A 115 -14.85 4.24 8.39
N ALA A 116 -15.38 5.03 9.32
CA ALA A 116 -16.09 4.52 10.48
C ALA A 116 -17.48 4.06 10.00
N SER A 117 -17.69 2.75 9.95
CA SER A 117 -19.01 2.13 9.73
C SER A 117 -19.70 1.92 11.06
#